data_AF-A0AAI8YMQ6-F1
#
_entry.id   AF-A0AAI8YMQ6-F1
#
_cell.length_a   1.000
_cell.length_b   1.000
_cell.length_c   1.000
_cell.angle_alpha   90.00
_cell.angle_beta   90.00
_cell.angle_gamma   90.00
#
_symmetry.space_group_name_H-M   'P 1'
#
loop_
_entity.id
_entity.type
_entity.pdbx_description
1 polymer ?
#
loop_
_entity_poly.entity_id
_entity_poly.type
_entity_poly.pdbx_seq_one_letter_code
_entity_poly.pdbx_strand_id
1 'polypeptide(L)'
;MASRCLDIPPDLPIEATKTHDDGTLEVQWKHDFLERGSMHHSVYRQEQLRYLALHPALTKVSNTSTVARGPRTLWDRRKITRAASAFEYSELLLRGQSFYNAIRAFYLHGIVQVRNCPESEEGLLALTSLFGPCWEGKLFEGDFSHVNGSGMDGKQAIRLHTLHARHQHPPRIKVLHCLGNDCGGGEYVFSDGTKSATELAISERHLYWDMTQGEK
;
A
#
# COMPACT_ATOMS: atom_id res chain seq x y z
N MET A 1 -22.85 8.48 -11.39
CA MET A 1 -23.99 7.76 -10.77
C MET A 1 -23.62 7.47 -9.32
N ALA A 2 -24.23 8.18 -8.37
CA ALA A 2 -24.06 7.87 -6.95
C ALA A 2 -24.94 6.66 -6.61
N SER A 3 -24.32 5.53 -6.28
CA SER A 3 -25.02 4.37 -5.70
C SER A 3 -25.66 4.82 -4.38
N ARG A 4 -26.98 4.96 -4.36
CA ARG A 4 -27.69 5.36 -3.14
C ARG A 4 -27.89 4.12 -2.28
N CYS A 5 -27.25 4.12 -1.12
CA CYS A 5 -27.53 3.16 -0.03
C CYS A 5 -28.99 3.26 0.49
N LEU A 6 -29.82 4.15 -0.07
CA LEU A 6 -31.22 4.38 0.31
C LEU A 6 -32.18 3.36 -0.30
N ASP A 7 -31.75 2.60 -1.31
CA ASP A 7 -32.63 1.67 -2.00
C ASP A 7 -32.77 0.34 -1.24
N ILE A 8 -31.77 -0.06 -0.44
CA ILE A 8 -31.80 -1.31 0.31
C ILE A 8 -32.44 -1.07 1.68
N PRO A 9 -33.58 -1.71 2.01
CA PRO A 9 -34.19 -1.57 3.32
C PRO A 9 -33.27 -2.14 4.42
N PRO A 10 -33.29 -1.56 5.63
CA PRO A 10 -32.44 -2.01 6.75
C PRO A 10 -32.78 -3.42 7.22
N ASP A 11 -34.00 -3.88 6.92
CA ASP A 11 -34.45 -5.25 7.11
C ASP A 11 -34.85 -5.79 5.73
N LEU A 12 -34.13 -6.82 5.29
CA LEU A 12 -34.37 -7.50 4.02
C LEU A 12 -34.58 -8.99 4.32
N PRO A 13 -35.81 -9.41 4.66
CA PRO A 13 -36.07 -10.77 5.06
C PRO A 13 -35.89 -11.72 3.88
N ILE A 14 -35.40 -12.92 4.16
CA ILE A 14 -35.32 -14.00 3.16
C ILE A 14 -36.69 -14.68 3.07
N GLU A 15 -37.23 -14.81 1.86
CA GLU A 15 -38.45 -15.59 1.58
C GLU A 15 -38.12 -17.08 1.47
N ALA A 16 -37.10 -17.42 0.67
CA ALA A 16 -36.70 -18.80 0.43
C ALA A 16 -35.21 -18.91 0.11
N THR A 17 -34.65 -20.08 0.33
CA THR A 17 -33.30 -20.43 -0.13
C THR A 17 -33.32 -21.78 -0.83
N LYS A 18 -32.47 -21.93 -1.86
CA LYS A 18 -32.27 -23.19 -2.57
C LYS A 18 -30.78 -23.39 -2.80
N THR A 19 -30.26 -24.53 -2.37
CA THR A 19 -28.90 -24.95 -2.73
C THR A 19 -28.99 -25.94 -3.89
N HIS A 20 -28.21 -25.70 -4.94
CA HIS A 20 -28.11 -26.57 -6.11
C HIS A 20 -26.96 -27.58 -5.91
N ASP A 21 -26.95 -28.65 -6.70
CA ASP A 21 -25.98 -29.76 -6.56
C ASP A 21 -24.52 -29.32 -6.77
N ASP A 22 -24.29 -28.24 -7.53
CA ASP A 22 -22.99 -27.61 -7.75
C ASP A 22 -22.51 -26.76 -6.55
N GLY A 23 -23.33 -26.65 -5.51
CA GLY A 23 -23.08 -25.82 -4.33
C GLY A 23 -23.44 -24.35 -4.50
N THR A 24 -24.10 -23.96 -5.59
CA THR A 24 -24.66 -22.63 -5.78
C THR A 24 -25.84 -22.41 -4.83
N LEU A 25 -25.85 -21.27 -4.15
CA LEU A 25 -26.95 -20.83 -3.29
C LEU A 25 -27.79 -19.77 -4.01
N GLU A 26 -29.07 -20.03 -4.14
CA GLU A 26 -30.07 -19.07 -4.58
C GLU A 26 -30.87 -18.58 -3.36
N VAL A 27 -31.01 -17.26 -3.25
CA VAL A 27 -31.76 -16.59 -2.18
C VAL A 27 -32.86 -15.75 -2.81
N GLN A 28 -34.10 -16.02 -2.42
CA GLN A 28 -35.26 -15.21 -2.76
C GLN A 28 -35.55 -14.28 -1.58
N TRP A 29 -35.73 -13.00 -1.86
CA TRP A 29 -35.96 -11.97 -0.84
C TRP A 29 -37.43 -11.59 -0.74
N LYS A 30 -37.89 -11.25 0.47
CA LYS A 30 -39.21 -10.65 0.68
C LYS A 30 -39.17 -9.18 0.26
N HIS A 31 -40.22 -8.74 -0.44
CA HIS A 31 -40.45 -7.35 -0.80
C HIS A 31 -39.30 -6.75 -1.63
N ASP A 32 -39.30 -6.99 -2.94
CA ASP A 32 -38.35 -6.32 -3.83
C ASP A 32 -38.55 -4.79 -3.73
N PHE A 33 -37.45 -4.10 -3.43
CA PHE A 33 -37.37 -2.66 -3.28
C PHE A 33 -37.06 -1.95 -4.60
N LEU A 34 -36.57 -2.67 -5.61
CA LEU A 34 -36.19 -2.13 -6.92
C LEU A 34 -37.37 -2.11 -7.90
N GLU A 35 -38.17 -3.18 -7.92
CA GLU A 35 -39.29 -3.31 -8.85
C GLU A 35 -40.55 -3.72 -8.08
N ARG A 36 -41.53 -2.81 -7.99
CA ARG A 36 -42.80 -3.07 -7.31
C ARG A 36 -43.49 -4.30 -7.92
N GLY A 37 -43.41 -5.42 -7.22
CA GLY A 37 -44.12 -6.66 -7.55
C GLY A 37 -43.28 -7.76 -8.21
N SER A 38 -41.98 -7.55 -8.43
CA SER A 38 -41.09 -8.66 -8.79
C SER A 38 -40.57 -9.35 -7.52
N MET A 39 -40.10 -10.59 -7.65
CA MET A 39 -39.36 -11.28 -6.60
C MET A 39 -37.88 -11.09 -6.91
N HIS A 40 -37.12 -10.48 -6.00
CA HIS A 40 -35.67 -10.38 -6.17
C HIS A 40 -35.03 -11.74 -5.87
N HIS A 41 -34.21 -12.23 -6.79
CA HIS A 41 -33.39 -13.44 -6.61
C HIS A 41 -31.90 -13.08 -6.69
N SER A 42 -31.14 -13.50 -5.69
CA SER A 42 -29.68 -13.41 -5.70
C SER A 42 -29.09 -14.81 -5.80
N VAL A 43 -28.09 -14.97 -6.67
CA VAL A 43 -27.39 -16.25 -6.90
C VAL A 43 -25.93 -16.11 -6.49
N TYR A 44 -25.48 -16.95 -5.57
CA TYR A 44 -24.13 -16.97 -5.03
C TYR A 44 -23.46 -18.30 -5.34
N ARG A 45 -22.39 -18.27 -6.14
CA ARG A 45 -21.63 -19.49 -6.46
C ARG A 45 -20.86 -19.98 -5.25
N GLN A 46 -20.60 -21.29 -5.21
CA GLN A 46 -19.86 -21.92 -4.12
C GLN A 46 -18.50 -21.27 -3.88
N GLU A 47 -17.78 -20.88 -4.93
CA GLU A 47 -16.45 -20.24 -4.82
C GLU A 47 -16.54 -18.87 -4.17
N GLN A 48 -17.60 -18.09 -4.44
CA GLN A 48 -17.82 -16.78 -3.85
C GLN A 48 -18.11 -16.91 -2.35
N LEU A 49 -18.98 -17.85 -1.98
CA LEU A 49 -19.30 -18.12 -0.57
C LEU A 49 -18.09 -18.65 0.19
N ARG A 50 -17.33 -19.59 -0.39
CA ARG A 50 -16.08 -20.10 0.20
C ARG A 50 -15.05 -18.99 0.36
N TYR A 51 -14.89 -18.13 -0.64
CA TYR A 51 -13.97 -17.01 -0.55
C TYR A 51 -14.34 -16.07 0.61
N LEU A 52 -15.62 -15.72 0.77
CA LEU A 52 -16.09 -14.88 1.88
C LEU A 52 -15.93 -15.57 3.24
N ALA A 53 -16.18 -16.88 3.32
CA ALA A 53 -16.01 -17.67 4.53
C ALA A 53 -14.53 -17.77 4.96
N LEU A 54 -13.61 -17.90 4.00
CA LEU A 54 -12.17 -17.94 4.25
C LEU A 54 -11.56 -16.56 4.54
N HIS A 55 -12.25 -15.48 4.14
CA HIS A 55 -11.80 -14.11 4.35
C HIS A 55 -12.85 -13.31 5.16
N PRO A 56 -13.15 -13.70 6.41
CA PRO A 56 -14.16 -13.03 7.24
C PRO A 56 -13.80 -11.57 7.57
N ALA A 57 -12.56 -11.15 7.32
CA ALA A 57 -12.16 -9.75 7.37
C ALA A 57 -12.81 -8.88 6.28
N LEU A 58 -13.27 -9.48 5.17
CA LEU A 58 -14.01 -8.80 4.09
C LEU A 58 -15.48 -8.58 4.43
N THR A 59 -16.05 -9.42 5.30
CA THR A 59 -17.46 -9.31 5.75
C THR A 59 -17.61 -8.47 7.01
N LYS A 60 -16.51 -8.25 7.76
CA LYS A 60 -16.46 -7.22 8.79
C LYS A 60 -16.40 -5.85 8.11
N VAL A 61 -17.54 -5.17 8.03
CA VAL A 61 -17.62 -3.72 7.79
C VAL A 61 -16.97 -3.01 8.97
N SER A 62 -15.64 -3.02 9.01
CA SER A 62 -14.86 -2.12 9.83
C SER A 62 -14.43 -0.97 8.93
N ASN A 63 -14.68 0.26 9.37
CA ASN A 63 -14.24 1.52 8.74
C ASN A 63 -12.70 1.64 8.60
N THR A 64 -11.94 0.57 8.81
CA THR A 64 -10.50 0.51 8.63
C THR A 64 -10.13 -0.57 7.60
N SER A 65 -10.14 -0.18 6.31
CA SER A 65 -9.49 -0.84 5.16
C SER A 65 -9.63 -2.38 5.02
N THR A 66 -10.59 -2.79 4.19
CA THR A 66 -10.97 -4.18 3.83
C THR A 66 -10.09 -4.86 2.77
N VAL A 67 -8.84 -4.44 2.57
CA VAL A 67 -7.86 -5.34 1.92
C VAL A 67 -7.14 -6.02 3.06
N ALA A 68 -7.30 -7.33 3.20
CA ALA A 68 -6.55 -8.16 4.16
C ALA A 68 -5.10 -7.71 4.10
N ARG A 69 -4.68 -6.93 5.11
CA ARG A 69 -3.33 -6.40 5.09
C ARG A 69 -2.45 -7.59 5.41
N GLY A 70 -1.91 -8.26 4.40
CA GLY A 70 -0.91 -9.29 4.61
C GLY A 70 0.15 -8.74 5.57
N PRO A 71 0.68 -9.55 6.50
CA PRO A 71 1.55 -9.03 7.54
C PRO A 71 2.76 -8.36 6.88
N ARG A 72 2.95 -7.06 7.17
CA ARG A 72 4.22 -6.40 6.87
C ARG A 72 5.31 -7.15 7.61
N THR A 73 6.41 -7.41 6.93
CA THR A 73 7.54 -8.13 7.51
C THR A 73 8.50 -7.14 8.13
N LEU A 74 8.55 -7.10 9.46
CA LEU A 74 9.52 -6.27 10.19
C LEU A 74 10.95 -6.73 9.89
N TRP A 75 11.82 -5.80 9.51
CA TRP A 75 13.17 -6.13 9.05
C TRP A 75 14.28 -5.35 9.77
N ASP A 76 15.39 -6.05 10.04
CA ASP A 76 16.68 -5.46 10.34
C ASP A 76 17.58 -5.54 9.09
N ARG A 77 18.83 -5.06 9.19
CA ARG A 77 19.82 -5.16 8.11
C ARG A 77 19.95 -6.60 7.57
N ARG A 78 20.05 -7.60 8.44
CA ARG A 78 20.26 -8.99 8.04
C ARG A 78 19.05 -9.53 7.26
N LYS A 79 17.83 -9.23 7.72
CA LYS A 79 16.59 -9.66 7.06
C LYS A 79 16.43 -8.96 5.71
N ILE A 80 16.58 -7.64 5.66
CA ILE A 80 16.39 -6.90 4.41
C ILE A 80 17.48 -7.22 3.40
N THR A 81 18.74 -7.43 3.77
CA THR A 81 19.77 -7.84 2.80
C THR A 81 19.50 -9.23 2.20
N ARG A 82 18.85 -10.14 2.92
CA ARG A 82 18.45 -11.45 2.39
C ARG A 82 17.17 -11.39 1.55
N ALA A 83 16.25 -10.49 1.90
CA ALA A 83 14.93 -10.38 1.27
C ALA A 83 14.84 -9.29 0.19
N ALA A 84 15.81 -8.37 0.14
CA ALA A 84 15.85 -7.28 -0.80
C ALA A 84 16.02 -7.84 -2.20
N SER A 85 14.91 -7.87 -2.92
CA SER A 85 14.90 -8.15 -4.35
C SER A 85 15.23 -6.85 -5.09
N ALA A 86 16.31 -6.91 -5.85
CA ALA A 86 16.53 -5.95 -6.92
C ALA A 86 15.76 -6.42 -8.16
N PHE A 87 15.08 -5.50 -8.82
CA PHE A 87 14.30 -5.77 -10.02
C PHE A 87 14.85 -4.99 -11.21
N GLU A 88 14.83 -5.60 -12.37
CA GLU A 88 15.25 -4.97 -13.63
C GLU A 88 14.17 -4.01 -14.12
N TYR A 89 14.56 -2.77 -14.45
CA TYR A 89 13.65 -1.73 -14.93
C TYR A 89 12.81 -2.21 -16.12
N SER A 90 13.44 -2.82 -17.12
CA SER A 90 12.77 -3.32 -18.33
C SER A 90 11.70 -4.36 -18.00
N GLU A 91 11.96 -5.25 -17.04
CA GLU A 91 11.04 -6.31 -16.63
C GLU A 91 9.81 -5.77 -15.88
N LEU A 92 9.97 -4.67 -15.15
CA LEU A 92 8.85 -4.02 -14.46
C LEU A 92 7.87 -3.39 -15.46
N LEU A 93 8.37 -2.80 -16.54
CA LEU A 93 7.54 -2.16 -17.56
C LEU A 93 6.62 -3.16 -18.30
N LEU A 94 6.98 -4.44 -18.34
CA LEU A 94 6.17 -5.49 -18.96
C LEU A 94 4.90 -5.84 -18.15
N ARG A 95 4.77 -5.36 -16.91
CA ARG A 95 3.63 -5.63 -16.00
C ARG A 95 3.33 -7.12 -15.77
N GLY A 96 4.33 -7.98 -15.98
CA GLY A 96 4.24 -9.43 -15.79
C GLY A 96 4.56 -9.88 -14.36
N GLN A 97 5.06 -11.11 -14.23
CA GLN A 97 5.38 -11.71 -12.93
C GLN A 97 6.43 -10.91 -12.15
N SER A 98 7.43 -10.34 -12.82
CA SER A 98 8.46 -9.48 -12.21
C SER A 98 7.85 -8.25 -11.56
N PHE A 99 6.89 -7.60 -12.24
CA PHE A 99 6.14 -6.47 -11.67
C PHE A 99 5.31 -6.90 -10.46
N TYR A 100 4.55 -7.99 -10.54
CA TYR A 100 3.80 -8.51 -9.40
C TYR A 100 4.70 -8.79 -8.19
N ASN A 101 5.85 -9.44 -8.43
CA ASN A 101 6.83 -9.75 -7.38
C ASN A 101 7.40 -8.47 -6.76
N ALA A 102 7.66 -7.43 -7.55
CA ALA A 102 8.12 -6.13 -7.05
C ALA A 102 7.07 -5.43 -6.18
N ILE A 103 5.82 -5.37 -6.63
CA ILE A 103 4.71 -4.82 -5.83
C ILE A 103 4.53 -5.60 -4.54
N ARG A 104 4.59 -6.93 -4.60
CA ARG A 104 4.47 -7.79 -3.42
C ARG A 104 5.63 -7.58 -2.44
N ALA A 105 6.87 -7.48 -2.93
CA ALA A 105 8.04 -7.20 -2.10
C ALA A 105 7.94 -5.80 -1.47
N PHE A 106 7.56 -4.79 -2.25
CA PHE A 106 7.32 -3.44 -1.76
C PHE A 106 6.22 -3.38 -0.71
N TYR A 107 5.14 -4.13 -0.90
CA TYR A 107 4.06 -4.24 0.07
C TYR A 107 4.52 -4.87 1.39
N LEU A 108 5.30 -5.95 1.34
CA LEU A 108 5.76 -6.69 2.51
C LEU A 108 6.85 -5.95 3.29
N HIS A 109 7.80 -5.32 2.59
CA HIS A 109 9.00 -4.73 3.19
C HIS A 109 9.00 -3.20 3.21
N GLY A 110 8.16 -2.54 2.42
CA GLY A 110 8.12 -1.09 2.30
C GLY A 110 9.24 -0.49 1.44
N ILE A 111 10.13 -1.30 0.86
CA ILE A 111 11.24 -0.86 0.02
C ILE A 111 11.60 -1.92 -1.01
N VAL A 112 11.96 -1.49 -2.22
CA VAL A 112 12.53 -2.32 -3.31
C VAL A 112 13.60 -1.52 -4.04
N GLN A 113 14.57 -2.21 -4.64
CA GLN A 113 15.56 -1.59 -5.52
C GLN A 113 15.20 -1.88 -6.97
N VAL A 114 15.26 -0.86 -7.83
CA VAL A 114 15.18 -1.02 -9.29
C VAL A 114 16.55 -0.76 -9.88
N ARG A 115 17.00 -1.65 -10.76
CA ARG A 115 18.30 -1.58 -11.44
C ARG A 115 18.12 -1.27 -12.91
N ASN A 116 19.18 -0.74 -13.50
CA ASN A 116 19.25 -0.44 -14.94
C ASN A 116 18.10 0.47 -15.41
N CYS A 117 17.66 1.38 -14.54
CA CYS A 117 16.78 2.48 -14.94
C CYS A 117 17.61 3.45 -15.80
N PRO A 118 17.11 3.88 -16.97
CA PRO A 118 17.79 4.89 -17.77
C PRO A 118 18.00 6.16 -16.95
N GLU A 119 19.17 6.80 -17.07
CA GLU A 119 19.54 8.06 -16.40
C GLU A 119 18.78 9.27 -16.99
N SER A 120 17.45 9.20 -16.99
CA SER A 120 16.58 10.24 -17.52
C SER A 120 15.32 10.41 -16.67
N GLU A 121 14.72 11.60 -16.77
CA GLU A 121 13.44 11.90 -16.15
C GLU A 121 12.33 10.99 -16.69
N GLU A 122 12.33 10.74 -18.00
CA GLU A 122 11.38 9.86 -18.66
C GLU A 122 11.44 8.43 -18.13
N GLY A 123 12.65 7.94 -17.79
CA GLY A 123 12.83 6.64 -17.15
C GLY A 123 12.11 6.57 -15.81
N LEU A 124 12.28 7.59 -14.97
CA LEU A 124 11.59 7.67 -13.68
C LEU A 124 10.07 7.78 -13.86
N LEU A 125 9.60 8.64 -14.77
CA LEU A 125 8.17 8.84 -15.03
C LEU A 125 7.49 7.58 -15.56
N ALA A 126 8.16 6.83 -16.44
CA ALA A 126 7.65 5.55 -16.94
C ALA A 126 7.47 4.55 -15.80
N LEU A 127 8.45 4.44 -14.88
CA LEU A 127 8.35 3.57 -13.71
C LEU A 127 7.24 4.00 -12.75
N THR A 128 7.14 5.29 -12.41
CA THR A 128 6.15 5.78 -11.44
C THR A 128 4.73 5.66 -11.98
N SER A 129 4.53 5.82 -13.29
CA SER A 129 3.23 5.61 -13.95
C SER A 129 2.65 4.21 -13.75
N LEU A 130 3.48 3.20 -13.41
CA LEU A 130 3.02 1.86 -13.10
C LEU A 130 2.18 1.80 -11.81
N PHE A 131 2.44 2.72 -10.86
CA PHE A 131 1.84 2.74 -9.52
C PHE A 131 0.61 3.65 -9.43
N GLY A 132 0.40 4.51 -10.43
CA GLY A 132 -0.72 5.45 -10.49
C GLY A 132 -0.27 6.90 -10.68
N PRO A 133 -1.19 7.86 -10.53
CA PRO A 133 -0.88 9.27 -10.69
C PRO A 133 0.08 9.74 -9.58
N CYS A 134 1.13 10.47 -9.98
CA CYS A 134 2.07 11.09 -9.04
C CYS A 134 1.46 12.38 -8.45
N TRP A 135 1.46 12.49 -7.12
CA TRP A 135 0.85 13.61 -6.39
C TRP A 135 1.67 14.92 -6.47
N GLU A 136 2.97 14.82 -6.75
CA GLU A 136 3.82 15.98 -7.02
C GLU A 136 4.54 15.79 -8.36
N GLY A 137 4.13 16.57 -9.37
CA GLY A 137 4.81 16.69 -10.66
C GLY A 137 6.08 17.54 -10.58
N LYS A 138 6.88 17.34 -9.53
CA LYS A 138 8.24 17.88 -9.43
C LYS A 138 9.17 16.72 -9.19
N LEU A 139 9.82 16.25 -10.26
CA LEU A 139 11.16 15.73 -10.08
C LEU A 139 11.94 16.82 -9.35
N PHE A 140 12.25 16.58 -8.08
CA PHE A 140 13.28 17.37 -7.43
C PHE A 140 14.59 16.81 -7.93
N GLU A 141 15.19 17.48 -8.91
CA GLU A 141 16.60 17.32 -9.21
C GLU A 141 17.39 17.79 -7.98
N GLY A 142 17.75 16.83 -7.13
CA GLY A 142 18.70 17.07 -6.07
C GLY A 142 20.09 17.06 -6.68
N ASP A 143 20.55 18.21 -7.15
CA ASP A 143 21.98 18.38 -7.37
C ASP A 143 22.66 18.55 -6.00
N PHE A 144 23.12 17.43 -5.46
CA PHE A 144 23.84 17.40 -4.18
C PHE A 144 25.27 17.93 -4.30
N SER A 145 25.74 18.31 -5.50
CA SER A 145 27.05 18.94 -5.67
C SER A 145 27.08 20.37 -5.10
N HIS A 146 25.93 21.06 -5.04
CA HIS A 146 25.83 22.47 -4.63
C HIS A 146 24.53 22.84 -3.88
N VAL A 147 24.17 22.14 -2.79
CA VAL A 147 23.07 22.61 -1.92
C VAL A 147 23.57 23.73 -0.99
N ASN A 148 23.48 24.97 -1.46
CA ASN A 148 23.65 26.20 -0.66
C ASN A 148 22.30 26.89 -0.33
N GLY A 149 21.20 26.14 -0.28
CA GLY A 149 19.84 26.72 -0.25
C GLY A 149 18.93 26.35 0.94
N SER A 150 19.32 25.44 1.84
CA SER A 150 18.42 24.97 2.92
C SER A 150 19.07 24.83 4.30
N GLY A 151 20.27 25.40 4.50
CA GLY A 151 20.99 25.31 5.78
C GLY A 151 21.57 23.93 6.10
N MET A 152 21.62 23.03 5.12
CA MET A 152 22.42 21.81 5.20
C MET A 152 23.58 21.93 4.22
N ASP A 153 24.80 22.07 4.74
CA ASP A 153 26.01 21.93 3.94
C ASP A 153 25.98 20.56 3.25
N GLY A 154 26.11 20.52 1.92
CA GLY A 154 26.01 19.32 1.08
C GLY A 154 26.98 18.16 1.39
N LYS A 155 27.74 18.26 2.48
CA LYS A 155 28.66 17.21 2.98
C LYS A 155 28.18 16.55 4.27
N GLN A 156 27.06 16.98 4.85
CA GLN A 156 26.55 16.41 6.10
C GLN A 156 25.58 15.26 5.84
N ALA A 157 25.78 14.16 6.56
CA ALA A 157 24.88 13.01 6.51
C ALA A 157 23.47 13.42 6.97
N ILE A 158 22.48 13.19 6.10
CA ILE A 158 21.08 13.45 6.44
C ILE A 158 20.61 12.36 7.41
N ARG A 159 20.11 12.78 8.58
CA ARG A 159 19.56 11.85 9.58
C ARG A 159 18.32 11.13 9.05
N LEU A 160 18.02 9.95 9.60
CA LEU A 160 16.78 9.23 9.31
C LEU A 160 15.57 10.14 9.56
N HIS A 161 14.70 10.25 8.57
CA HIS A 161 13.49 11.08 8.62
C HIS A 161 12.43 10.51 7.68
N THR A 162 11.17 10.91 7.88
CA THR A 162 10.11 10.73 6.89
C THR A 162 9.94 12.02 6.10
N LEU A 163 9.65 11.88 4.80
CA LEU A 163 9.51 13.04 3.93
C LEU A 163 8.16 13.73 4.17
N HIS A 164 8.16 15.07 4.14
CA HIS A 164 6.97 15.91 4.28
C HIS A 164 6.07 15.61 5.50
N ALA A 165 6.66 15.25 6.64
CA ALA A 165 5.91 14.95 7.87
C ALA A 165 4.99 16.10 8.36
N ARG A 166 5.19 17.32 7.83
CA ARG A 166 4.35 18.51 8.11
C ARG A 166 3.02 18.55 7.35
N HIS A 167 2.83 17.72 6.32
CA HIS A 167 1.56 17.66 5.59
C HIS A 167 0.57 16.74 6.30
N GLN A 168 -0.71 17.13 6.33
CA GLN A 168 -1.80 16.30 6.88
C GLN A 168 -1.93 14.96 6.14
N HIS A 169 -1.61 14.95 4.85
CA HIS A 169 -1.58 13.78 3.99
C HIS A 169 -0.21 13.67 3.33
N PRO A 170 0.83 13.20 4.05
CA PRO A 170 2.16 13.12 3.49
C PRO A 170 2.21 12.05 2.38
N PRO A 171 3.12 12.19 1.40
CA PRO A 171 3.33 11.17 0.37
C PRO A 171 3.57 9.80 1.00
N ARG A 172 2.83 8.79 0.55
CA ARG A 172 2.89 7.42 1.08
C ARG A 172 3.95 6.57 0.41
N ILE A 173 4.38 6.96 -0.79
CA ILE A 173 5.39 6.29 -1.60
C ILE A 173 6.36 7.37 -2.06
N LYS A 174 7.66 7.08 -1.93
CA LYS A 174 8.74 7.92 -2.42
C LYS A 174 9.58 7.09 -3.39
N VAL A 175 9.90 7.66 -4.54
CA VAL A 175 10.84 7.07 -5.50
C VAL A 175 12.06 7.97 -5.58
N LEU A 176 13.24 7.37 -5.50
CA LEU A 176 14.53 8.04 -5.60
C LEU A 176 15.29 7.43 -6.78
N HIS A 177 15.73 8.28 -7.70
CA HIS A 177 16.45 7.88 -8.90
C HIS A 177 17.82 8.54 -8.90
N CYS A 178 18.87 7.73 -8.92
CA CYS A 178 20.25 8.21 -9.02
C CYS A 178 20.56 8.43 -10.51
N LEU A 179 20.75 9.69 -10.91
CA LEU A 179 21.18 10.05 -12.27
C LEU A 179 22.71 10.00 -12.42
N GLY A 180 23.43 10.13 -11.31
CA GLY A 180 24.88 10.04 -11.26
C GLY A 180 25.36 10.08 -9.81
N ASN A 181 26.52 9.50 -9.56
CA ASN A 181 27.23 9.61 -8.28
C ASN A 181 28.75 9.69 -8.53
N ASP A 182 29.32 10.86 -8.33
CA ASP A 182 30.74 11.15 -8.50
C ASP A 182 31.47 11.39 -7.15
N CYS A 183 30.77 11.20 -6.02
CA CYS A 183 31.29 11.48 -4.69
C CYS A 183 31.75 10.21 -3.94
N GLY A 184 32.81 10.36 -3.13
CA GLY A 184 33.17 9.35 -2.13
C GLY A 184 32.22 9.41 -0.94
N GLY A 185 31.14 8.62 -0.99
CA GLY A 185 30.08 8.57 0.03
C GLY A 185 28.68 8.61 -0.60
N GLY A 186 27.72 9.18 0.13
CA GLY A 186 26.35 9.38 -0.37
C GLY A 186 25.47 8.13 -0.29
N GLU A 187 25.79 7.18 0.60
CA GLU A 187 25.00 5.96 0.72
C GLU A 187 23.58 6.23 1.21
N TYR A 188 22.60 5.62 0.55
CA TYR A 188 21.25 5.59 1.07
C TYR A 188 21.16 4.68 2.31
N VAL A 189 20.74 5.26 3.43
CA VAL A 189 20.45 4.54 4.67
C VAL A 189 18.95 4.50 4.90
N PHE A 190 18.41 3.30 5.09
CA PHE A 190 16.99 3.07 5.37
C PHE A 190 16.81 2.36 6.71
N SER A 191 15.69 2.64 7.39
CA SER A 191 15.29 1.96 8.62
C SER A 191 13.82 1.60 8.58
N ASP A 192 13.47 0.45 9.16
CA ASP A 192 12.09 0.06 9.40
C ASP A 192 11.55 0.80 10.63
N GLY A 193 10.82 1.88 10.39
CA GLY A 193 10.18 2.66 11.46
C GLY A 193 9.15 1.87 12.26
N THR A 194 8.48 0.88 11.66
CA THR A 194 7.49 0.05 12.37
C THR A 194 8.21 -0.91 13.32
N LYS A 195 9.31 -1.52 12.87
CA LYS A 195 10.17 -2.32 13.74
C LYS A 195 10.72 -1.49 14.89
N SER A 196 11.26 -0.30 14.58
CA SER A 196 11.82 0.60 15.59
C SER A 196 10.78 0.99 16.66
N ALA A 197 9.55 1.33 16.23
CA ALA A 197 8.45 1.61 17.13
C ALA A 197 8.03 0.39 17.96
N THR A 198 8.00 -0.80 17.36
CA THR A 198 7.70 -2.06 18.07
C THR A 198 8.74 -2.37 19.13
N GLU A 199 10.03 -2.23 18.81
CA GLU A 199 11.12 -2.45 19.76
C GLU A 199 11.07 -1.43 20.90
N LEU A 200 10.77 -0.17 20.62
CA LEU A 200 10.61 0.85 21.65
C LEU A 200 9.40 0.57 22.55
N ALA A 201 8.27 0.14 21.99
CA ALA A 201 7.09 -0.23 22.77
C ALA A 201 7.36 -1.36 23.77
N ILE A 202 8.28 -2.26 23.43
CA ILE A 202 8.68 -3.40 24.26
C ILE A 202 9.75 -3.00 25.28
N SER A 203 10.78 -2.26 24.86
CA SER A 203 11.94 -1.94 25.68
C SER A 203 11.73 -0.72 26.58
N GLU A 204 11.14 0.35 26.04
CA GLU A 204 10.99 1.65 26.70
C GLU A 204 9.55 2.15 26.55
N ARG A 205 8.62 1.39 27.14
CA ARG A 205 7.18 1.60 26.95
C ARG A 205 6.71 3.03 27.26
N HIS A 206 7.33 3.69 28.24
CA HIS A 206 7.00 5.08 28.59
C HIS A 206 7.34 6.05 27.45
N LEU A 207 8.55 5.95 26.86
CA LEU A 207 8.95 6.76 25.70
C LEU A 207 8.05 6.51 24.48
N TYR A 208 7.68 5.25 24.25
CA TYR A 208 6.74 4.93 23.17
C TYR A 208 5.39 5.63 23.38
N TRP A 209 4.87 5.64 24.61
CA TRP A 209 3.63 6.35 24.91
C TRP A 209 3.78 7.86 24.73
N ASP A 210 4.84 8.47 25.26
CA ASP A 210 5.07 9.91 25.14
C ASP A 210 5.12 10.37 23.68
N MET A 211 5.67 9.55 22.77
CA MET A 211 5.73 9.87 21.34
C MET A 211 4.46 9.56 20.55
N THR A 212 3.54 8.73 21.07
CA THR A 212 2.34 8.29 20.36
C THR A 212 1.05 8.94 20.87
N GLN A 213 1.09 9.54 22.05
CA GLN A 213 0.08 10.46 22.53
C GLN A 213 0.27 11.76 21.72
N GLY A 214 -0.47 11.93 20.62
CA GLY A 214 -0.48 13.21 19.91
C GLY A 214 -0.81 14.34 20.89
N GLU A 215 -0.20 15.52 20.71
CA GLU A 215 -0.62 16.72 21.43
C GLU A 215 -2.15 16.84 21.32
N LYS A 216 -2.83 16.85 22.48
CA LYS A 216 -4.27 17.09 22.54
C LYS A 216 -4.59 18.51 22.13
#